data_AF-A0AAJ1AGY3-F1
#
_entry.id   AF-A0AAJ1AGY3-F1
#
_cell.length_a   1.000
_cell.length_b   1.000
_cell.length_c   1.000
_cell.angle_alpha   90.00
_cell.angle_beta   90.00
_cell.angle_gamma   90.00
#
_symmetry.space_group_name_H-M   'P 1'
#
loop_
_entity.id
_entity.type
_entity.pdbx_description
1 polymer ?
#
loop_
_entity_poly.entity_id
_entity_poly.type
_entity_poly.pdbx_seq_one_letter_code
_entity_poly.pdbx_strand_id
1 'polypeptide(L)'
;MGGHKQIKVRLAEIDAPEKSQAFGQRSKQSLSDMIFGKSVRVEQRDVDRYGRVVGRVFIGGTDVNAEQVRQGMAWVYRQYLRDTTLLTVEKEAREARRGLWSDPHPVPPWEYRHGDRGKSVGVDAPLRLGREARDGESARQCGAKQYCSQMTSCEEARYYLTQCGISSLDRDGDGVPCEALCGARR
;
A
#
# COMPACT_ATOMS: atom_id res chain seq x y z
N MET A 1 14.34 -46.36 0.00
CA MET A 1 13.57 -45.42 -0.86
C MET A 1 13.44 -44.11 -0.10
N GLY A 2 14.14 -43.05 -0.51
CA GLY A 2 14.01 -41.74 0.14
C GLY A 2 12.70 -41.09 -0.29
N GLY A 3 11.73 -40.99 0.62
CA GLY A 3 10.44 -40.38 0.32
C GLY A 3 10.58 -38.88 0.06
N HIS A 4 9.84 -38.36 -0.92
CA HIS A 4 9.70 -36.93 -1.10
C HIS A 4 8.79 -36.36 -0.03
N LYS A 5 9.27 -35.37 0.72
CA LYS A 5 8.47 -34.67 1.74
C LYS A 5 8.02 -33.32 1.19
N GLN A 6 6.71 -33.09 1.20
CA GLN A 6 6.18 -31.75 0.96
C GLN A 6 6.40 -30.87 2.19
N ILE A 7 6.92 -29.67 1.98
CA ILE A 7 7.10 -28.66 3.01
C ILE A 7 6.47 -27.33 2.57
N LYS A 8 6.01 -26.54 3.53
CA LYS A 8 5.57 -25.17 3.29
C LYS A 8 6.69 -24.20 3.66
N VAL A 9 7.00 -23.29 2.74
CA VAL A 9 8.06 -22.29 2.91
C VAL A 9 7.43 -20.89 2.91
N ARG A 10 7.74 -20.09 3.93
CA ARG A 10 7.49 -18.65 3.98
C ARG A 10 8.76 -17.93 3.54
N LEU A 11 8.62 -17.03 2.58
CA LEU A 11 9.74 -16.20 2.12
C LEU A 11 10.18 -15.29 3.28
N ALA A 12 11.44 -15.39 3.66
CA ALA A 12 12.05 -14.57 4.69
C ALA A 12 12.12 -13.09 4.27
N GLU A 13 12.05 -12.19 5.25
CA GLU A 13 12.35 -10.76 5.13
C GLU A 13 11.45 -9.94 4.19
N ILE A 14 10.44 -10.57 3.58
CA ILE A 14 9.47 -9.89 2.72
C ILE A 14 8.04 -10.22 3.17
N ASP A 15 7.12 -9.34 2.83
CA ASP A 15 5.70 -9.50 3.09
C ASP A 15 4.93 -9.19 1.80
N ALA A 16 4.29 -10.20 1.24
CA ALA A 16 3.51 -10.06 0.01
C ALA A 16 2.08 -9.61 0.33
N PRO A 17 1.41 -8.87 -0.57
CA PRO A 17 0.01 -8.53 -0.39
C PRO A 17 -0.87 -9.77 -0.18
N GLU A 18 -1.84 -9.66 0.72
CA GLU A 18 -2.79 -10.74 0.99
C GLU A 18 -3.60 -11.10 -0.26
N LYS A 19 -4.13 -12.33 -0.32
CA LYS A 19 -4.85 -12.83 -1.50
C LYS A 19 -5.96 -11.88 -2.00
N SER A 20 -6.66 -11.24 -1.07
CA SER A 20 -7.76 -10.29 -1.30
C SER A 20 -7.32 -8.82 -1.33
N GLN A 21 -6.04 -8.54 -1.07
CA GLN A 21 -5.47 -7.21 -1.15
C GLN A 21 -5.13 -6.87 -2.61
N ALA A 22 -5.10 -5.57 -2.93
CA ALA A 22 -4.55 -5.11 -4.19
C ALA A 22 -3.17 -5.73 -4.44
N PHE A 23 -2.90 -6.13 -5.68
CA PHE A 23 -1.70 -6.87 -6.09
C PHE A 23 -1.51 -8.27 -5.49
N GLY A 24 -2.39 -8.79 -4.64
CA GLY A 24 -2.27 -10.15 -4.08
C GLY A 24 -2.19 -11.26 -5.14
N GLN A 25 -3.09 -11.24 -6.14
CA GLN A 25 -3.04 -12.19 -7.24
C GLN A 25 -1.80 -12.00 -8.13
N ARG A 26 -1.42 -10.76 -8.42
CA ARG A 26 -0.24 -10.45 -9.25
C ARG A 26 1.05 -10.89 -8.58
N SER A 27 1.16 -10.71 -7.27
CA SER A 27 2.31 -11.15 -6.47
C SER A 27 2.46 -12.68 -6.50
N LYS A 28 1.35 -13.40 -6.35
CA LYS A 28 1.32 -14.85 -6.51
C LYS A 28 1.73 -15.29 -7.92
N GLN A 29 1.19 -14.63 -8.95
CA GLN A 29 1.50 -14.96 -10.34
C GLN A 29 2.99 -14.77 -10.64
N SER A 30 3.56 -13.62 -10.25
CA SER A 30 4.99 -13.34 -10.36
C SER A 30 5.85 -14.45 -9.75
N LEU A 31 5.54 -14.87 -8.52
CA LEU A 31 6.26 -15.96 -7.87
C LEU A 31 6.10 -17.27 -8.65
N SER A 32 4.88 -17.59 -9.09
CA SER A 32 4.60 -18.80 -9.85
C SER A 32 5.39 -18.84 -11.17
N ASP A 33 5.40 -17.75 -11.94
CA ASP A 33 6.11 -17.67 -13.21
C ASP A 33 7.62 -17.88 -13.04
N MET A 34 8.16 -17.38 -11.91
CA MET A 34 9.56 -17.54 -11.59
C MET A 34 9.94 -18.98 -11.22
N ILE A 35 9.16 -19.67 -10.37
CA ILE A 35 9.64 -20.91 -9.73
C ILE A 35 8.71 -22.13 -9.83
N PHE A 36 7.49 -22.00 -10.36
CA PHE A 36 6.58 -23.14 -10.47
C PHE A 36 7.14 -24.22 -11.40
N GLY A 37 7.15 -25.47 -10.92
CA GLY A 37 7.68 -26.61 -11.66
C GLY A 37 9.21 -26.62 -11.81
N LYS A 38 9.94 -25.74 -11.12
CA LYS A 38 11.40 -25.62 -11.21
C LYS A 38 12.08 -26.09 -9.93
N SER A 39 13.31 -26.56 -10.06
CA SER A 39 14.17 -26.90 -8.92
C SER A 39 14.72 -25.62 -8.29
N VAL A 40 14.46 -25.44 -6.99
CA VAL A 40 14.92 -24.29 -6.21
C VAL A 40 15.76 -24.74 -5.03
N ARG A 41 16.65 -23.85 -4.58
CA ARG A 41 17.41 -24.01 -3.34
C ARG A 41 16.78 -23.13 -2.27
N VAL A 42 16.46 -23.72 -1.11
CA VAL A 42 15.92 -22.99 0.03
C VAL A 42 17.01 -22.86 1.09
N GLU A 43 17.40 -21.64 1.41
CA GLU A 43 18.21 -21.34 2.58
C GLU A 43 17.30 -21.12 3.78
N GLN A 44 17.15 -22.16 4.60
CA GLN A 44 16.38 -22.07 5.82
C GLN A 44 17.05 -21.12 6.82
N ARG A 45 16.26 -20.20 7.36
CA ARG A 45 16.67 -19.25 8.39
C ARG A 45 16.01 -19.54 9.73
N ASP A 46 14.79 -20.05 9.71
CA ASP A 46 14.00 -20.36 10.90
C ASP A 46 12.87 -21.36 10.57
N VAL A 47 12.11 -21.76 11.60
CA VAL A 47 10.81 -22.40 11.50
C VAL A 47 9.83 -21.59 12.32
N ASP A 48 8.75 -21.11 11.70
CA ASP A 48 7.76 -20.33 12.43
C ASP A 48 6.89 -21.20 13.36
N ARG A 49 6.12 -20.54 14.24
CA ARG A 49 5.21 -21.22 15.18
C ARG A 49 4.15 -22.12 14.52
N TYR A 50 3.93 -21.97 13.21
CA TYR A 50 2.98 -22.76 12.42
C TYR A 50 3.67 -23.95 11.73
N GLY A 51 4.96 -24.19 12.00
CA GLY A 51 5.75 -25.27 11.42
C GLY A 51 6.18 -25.03 9.97
N ARG A 52 6.09 -23.79 9.47
CA ARG A 52 6.58 -23.46 8.12
C ARG A 52 8.06 -23.13 8.19
N VAL A 53 8.81 -23.61 7.20
CA VAL A 53 10.19 -23.17 7.00
C VAL A 53 10.17 -21.70 6.63
N VAL A 54 10.96 -20.87 7.30
CA VAL A 54 11.19 -19.46 6.90
C VAL A 54 12.55 -19.39 6.24
N GLY A 55 12.61 -18.91 5.00
CA GLY A 55 13.88 -18.94 4.26
C GLY A 55 13.94 -18.08 3.02
N ARG A 56 15.15 -17.94 2.48
CA ARG A 56 15.38 -17.35 1.16
C ARG A 56 15.35 -18.44 0.10
N VAL A 57 14.67 -18.15 -1.00
CA VAL A 57 14.54 -19.10 -2.12
C VAL A 57 15.40 -18.62 -3.27
N PHE A 58 16.17 -19.53 -3.85
CA PHE A 58 17.05 -19.25 -4.97
C PHE A 58 16.74 -20.16 -6.16
N ILE A 59 16.76 -19.59 -7.35
CA ILE A 59 16.69 -20.32 -8.61
C ILE A 59 17.82 -19.88 -9.54
N GLY A 60 18.68 -20.82 -9.94
CA GLY A 60 19.82 -20.49 -10.84
C GLY A 60 20.75 -19.39 -10.32
N GLY A 61 20.82 -19.18 -8.99
CA GLY A 61 21.58 -18.08 -8.37
C GLY A 61 20.78 -16.81 -8.12
N THR A 62 19.59 -16.65 -8.72
CA THR A 62 18.70 -15.52 -8.47
C THR A 62 18.00 -15.67 -7.12
N ASP A 63 18.09 -14.64 -6.27
CA ASP A 63 17.30 -14.51 -5.04
C ASP A 63 15.85 -14.14 -5.38
N VAL A 64 14.94 -15.09 -5.19
CA VAL A 64 13.51 -14.94 -5.51
C VAL A 64 12.83 -13.97 -4.56
N ASN A 65 13.28 -13.87 -3.31
CA ASN A 65 12.72 -12.92 -2.35
C ASN A 65 13.05 -11.49 -2.80
N ALA A 66 14.31 -11.25 -3.15
CA ALA A 66 14.75 -9.96 -3.67
C ALA A 66 14.07 -9.62 -5.01
N GLU A 67 13.86 -10.60 -5.88
CA GLU A 67 13.18 -10.40 -7.16
C GLU A 67 11.70 -10.01 -6.98
N GLN A 68 10.98 -10.63 -6.03
CA GLN A 68 9.62 -10.19 -5.68
C GLN A 68 9.59 -8.72 -5.23
N VAL A 69 10.57 -8.26 -4.45
CA VAL A 69 10.67 -6.85 -4.04
C VAL A 69 11.02 -5.96 -5.23
N ARG A 70 11.98 -6.37 -6.07
CA ARG A 70 12.45 -5.64 -7.26
C ARG A 70 11.33 -5.38 -8.27
N GLN A 71 10.42 -6.34 -8.43
CA GLN A 71 9.24 -6.23 -9.30
C GLN A 71 8.07 -5.46 -8.65
N GLY A 72 8.20 -5.04 -7.39
CA GLY A 72 7.11 -4.40 -6.64
C GLY A 72 5.96 -5.37 -6.33
N MET A 73 6.26 -6.63 -6.05
CA MET A 73 5.29 -7.67 -5.70
C MET A 73 5.28 -8.00 -4.21
N ALA A 74 6.22 -7.45 -3.43
CA ALA A 74 6.27 -7.60 -1.98
C ALA A 74 6.91 -6.37 -1.32
N TRP A 75 6.57 -6.16 -0.07
CA TRP A 75 7.19 -5.19 0.82
C TRP A 75 8.38 -5.79 1.55
N VAL A 76 9.36 -4.97 1.91
CA VAL A 76 10.42 -5.41 2.82
C VAL A 76 9.88 -5.44 4.26
N TYR A 77 9.97 -6.60 4.90
CA TYR A 77 9.48 -6.77 6.25
C TYR A 77 10.54 -6.36 7.28
N ARG A 78 10.62 -5.04 7.53
CA ARG A 78 11.65 -4.39 8.35
C ARG A 78 11.86 -5.02 9.73
N GLN A 79 10.79 -5.48 10.38
CA GLN A 79 10.86 -6.13 11.70
C GLN A 79 11.73 -7.40 11.72
N TYR A 80 11.85 -8.10 10.60
CA TYR A 80 12.57 -9.37 10.48
C TYR A 80 13.78 -9.29 9.54
N LEU A 81 14.14 -8.07 9.12
CA LEU A 81 15.21 -7.84 8.17
C LEU A 81 16.58 -8.15 8.79
N ARG A 82 17.36 -8.99 8.11
CA ARG A 82 18.76 -9.28 8.44
C ARG A 82 19.71 -8.71 7.39
N ASP A 83 19.27 -8.65 6.15
CA ASP A 83 20.02 -8.12 5.02
C ASP A 83 19.40 -6.81 4.53
N THR A 84 20.12 -5.71 4.76
CA THR A 84 19.70 -4.35 4.44
C THR A 84 19.68 -4.05 2.94
N THR A 85 20.27 -4.89 2.08
CA THR A 85 20.28 -4.66 0.63
C THR A 85 18.87 -4.66 0.03
N LEU A 86 17.93 -5.40 0.64
CA LEU A 86 16.53 -5.39 0.24
C LEU A 86 15.88 -4.00 0.33
N LEU A 87 16.35 -3.12 1.24
CA LEU A 87 15.85 -1.75 1.34
C LEU A 87 16.20 -0.93 0.10
N THR A 88 17.39 -1.12 -0.45
CA THR A 88 17.81 -0.48 -1.71
C THR A 88 16.95 -1.00 -2.86
N VAL A 89 16.73 -2.31 -2.94
CA VAL A 89 15.86 -2.93 -3.95
C VAL A 89 14.43 -2.41 -3.86
N GLU A 90 13.88 -2.26 -2.65
CA GLU A 90 12.56 -1.68 -2.42
C GLU A 90 12.50 -0.22 -2.87
N LYS A 91 13.51 0.56 -2.52
CA LYS A 91 13.62 1.97 -2.92
C LYS A 91 13.62 2.11 -4.46
N GLU A 92 14.44 1.33 -5.16
CA GLU A 92 14.49 1.33 -6.62
C GLU A 92 13.15 0.94 -7.25
N ALA A 93 12.46 -0.07 -6.68
CA ALA A 93 11.15 -0.47 -7.17
C ALA A 93 10.09 0.63 -6.98
N ARG A 94 10.16 1.37 -5.86
CA ARG A 94 9.30 2.53 -5.58
C ARG A 94 9.55 3.67 -6.55
N GLU A 95 10.80 4.05 -6.74
CA GLU A 95 11.20 5.13 -7.66
C GLU A 95 10.79 4.82 -9.11
N ALA A 96 10.92 3.55 -9.51
CA ALA A 96 10.49 3.07 -10.81
C ALA A 96 8.98 2.79 -10.93
N ARG A 97 8.18 3.02 -9.87
CA ARG A 97 6.73 2.77 -9.80
C ARG A 97 6.34 1.36 -10.28
N ARG A 98 7.16 0.36 -9.94
CA ARG A 98 6.94 -1.04 -10.36
C ARG A 98 5.87 -1.69 -9.52
N GLY A 99 5.05 -2.52 -10.14
CA GLY A 99 4.11 -3.37 -9.41
C GLY A 99 3.19 -2.56 -8.50
N LEU A 100 3.10 -2.95 -7.23
CA LEU A 100 2.27 -2.29 -6.23
C LEU A 100 2.62 -0.81 -6.05
N TRP A 101 3.85 -0.39 -6.37
CA TRP A 101 4.29 1.01 -6.31
C TRP A 101 3.74 1.89 -7.44
N SER A 102 2.99 1.32 -8.40
CA SER A 102 2.24 2.13 -9.37
C SER A 102 1.02 2.79 -8.74
N ASP A 103 0.53 2.25 -7.62
CA ASP A 103 -0.51 2.87 -6.80
C ASP A 103 0.11 4.06 -6.05
N PRO A 104 -0.52 5.26 -6.04
CA PRO A 104 -0.05 6.38 -5.24
C PRO A 104 -0.17 6.14 -3.71
N HIS A 105 -1.05 5.23 -3.27
CA HIS A 105 -1.29 4.94 -1.85
C HIS A 105 -1.29 3.42 -1.59
N PRO A 106 -0.17 2.72 -1.84
CA PRO A 106 -0.12 1.28 -1.66
C PRO A 106 -0.19 0.95 -0.17
N VAL A 107 -1.14 0.12 0.22
CA VAL A 107 -1.28 -0.35 1.61
C VAL A 107 -0.35 -1.54 1.83
N PRO A 108 0.49 -1.57 2.87
CA PRO A 108 1.30 -2.73 3.18
C PRO A 108 0.48 -3.86 3.83
N PRO A 109 0.93 -5.13 3.75
CA PRO A 109 0.12 -6.26 4.19
C PRO A 109 -0.14 -6.28 5.70
N TRP A 110 0.80 -5.79 6.52
CA TRP A 110 0.59 -5.70 7.96
C TRP A 110 -0.54 -4.73 8.32
N GLU A 111 -0.64 -3.57 7.68
CA GLU A 111 -1.75 -2.63 7.88
C GLU A 111 -3.08 -3.25 7.40
N TYR A 112 -3.09 -3.87 6.23
CA TYR A 112 -4.27 -4.55 5.69
C TYR A 112 -4.82 -5.62 6.65
N ARG A 113 -3.95 -6.38 7.34
CA ARG A 113 -4.34 -7.41 8.31
C ARG A 113 -4.97 -6.85 9.58
N HIS A 114 -4.62 -5.62 9.98
CA HIS A 114 -5.13 -5.00 11.21
C HIS A 114 -6.53 -4.38 11.06
N GLY A 115 -7.17 -4.56 9.90
CA GLY A 115 -8.55 -4.10 9.72
C GLY A 115 -8.66 -2.62 9.43
N ASP A 116 -7.54 -1.94 9.14
CA ASP A 116 -7.56 -0.81 8.22
C ASP A 116 -7.94 -1.37 6.85
N ARG A 117 -9.24 -1.65 6.69
CA ARG A 117 -9.87 -1.64 5.38
C ARG A 117 -9.50 -0.27 4.86
N GLY A 118 -8.46 -0.23 4.02
CA GLY A 118 -8.04 1.01 3.39
C GLY A 118 -9.31 1.69 2.96
N LYS A 119 -9.55 2.90 3.50
CA LYS A 119 -10.67 3.75 3.10
C LYS A 119 -10.54 3.83 1.59
N SER A 120 -11.26 2.94 0.93
CA SER A 120 -11.42 2.89 -0.50
C SER A 120 -12.30 4.10 -0.67
N VAL A 121 -11.67 5.21 -1.01
CA VAL A 121 -12.38 6.31 -1.63
C VAL A 121 -13.10 5.64 -2.79
N GLY A 122 -14.43 5.51 -2.65
CA GLY A 122 -15.29 4.99 -3.68
C GLY A 122 -15.07 5.83 -4.91
N VAL A 123 -14.34 5.31 -5.88
CA VAL A 123 -14.34 5.83 -7.22
C VAL A 123 -15.61 5.32 -7.88
N ASP A 124 -16.74 5.96 -7.55
CA ASP A 124 -17.91 5.95 -8.40
C ASP A 124 -17.52 6.69 -9.67
N ALA A 125 -17.12 5.94 -10.69
CA ALA A 125 -17.00 6.44 -12.04
C ALA A 125 -18.41 6.59 -12.62
N PRO A 126 -18.89 7.79 -13.00
CA PRO A 126 -20.04 7.87 -13.86
C PRO A 126 -19.60 7.66 -15.31
N LEU A 127 -20.39 6.85 -16.01
CA LEU A 127 -20.43 6.72 -17.45
C LEU A 127 -20.43 8.10 -18.12
N ARG A 128 -19.62 8.22 -19.18
CA ARG A 128 -19.54 9.41 -20.02
C ARG A 128 -20.88 9.69 -20.69
N LEU A 129 -21.35 10.93 -20.52
CA LEU A 129 -22.07 11.65 -21.57
C LEU A 129 -21.60 13.11 -21.54
N GLY A 130 -21.09 13.59 -22.67
CA GLY A 130 -20.31 14.82 -22.72
C GLY A 130 -21.10 16.12 -22.62
N ARG A 131 -20.39 17.21 -22.34
CA ARG A 131 -20.38 18.44 -23.16
C ARG A 131 -19.41 19.48 -22.59
N GLU A 132 -18.68 20.08 -23.52
CA GLU A 132 -18.26 21.48 -23.60
C GLU A 132 -17.23 22.01 -22.58
N ALA A 133 -16.02 22.19 -23.11
CA ALA A 133 -15.00 23.08 -22.58
C ALA A 133 -15.54 24.50 -22.42
N ARG A 134 -15.30 25.11 -21.26
CA ARG A 134 -15.09 26.57 -21.07
C ARG A 134 -14.10 26.79 -19.94
N ASP A 135 -12.91 27.22 -20.35
CA ASP A 135 -12.07 28.27 -19.78
C ASP A 135 -12.15 28.57 -18.28
N GLY A 136 -10.99 28.38 -17.64
CA GLY A 136 -10.32 29.27 -16.68
C GLY A 136 -11.12 30.08 -15.65
N GLU A 137 -10.65 29.95 -14.40
CA GLU A 137 -10.55 31.00 -13.34
C GLU A 137 -11.21 30.62 -12.01
N SER A 138 -10.43 30.00 -11.11
CA SER A 138 -10.54 30.10 -9.63
C SER A 138 -9.52 29.22 -8.86
N ALA A 139 -8.54 28.60 -9.52
CA ALA A 139 -7.51 27.76 -8.89
C ALA A 139 -6.41 28.53 -8.12
N ARG A 140 -6.75 29.60 -7.39
CA ARG A 140 -5.79 30.32 -6.52
C ARG A 140 -6.30 30.63 -5.10
N GLN A 141 -7.48 30.14 -4.71
CA GLN A 141 -8.10 30.61 -3.45
C GLN A 141 -8.04 29.62 -2.28
N CYS A 142 -7.40 28.47 -2.47
CA CYS A 142 -7.09 27.53 -1.40
C CYS A 142 -5.64 27.73 -0.99
N GLY A 143 -5.42 28.38 0.16
CA GLY A 143 -4.08 28.59 0.71
C GLY A 143 -3.45 27.30 1.27
N ALA A 144 -2.24 27.40 1.82
CA ALA A 144 -1.51 26.26 2.41
C ALA A 144 -2.07 25.75 3.75
N LYS A 145 -3.34 26.05 4.08
CA LYS A 145 -3.96 25.68 5.34
C LYS A 145 -4.63 24.32 5.21
N GLN A 146 -4.11 23.31 5.91
CA GLN A 146 -4.59 21.93 5.85
C GLN A 146 -5.12 21.41 7.19
N TYR A 147 -4.95 22.18 8.27
CA TYR A 147 -5.31 21.78 9.62
C TYR A 147 -6.19 22.83 10.29
N CYS A 148 -7.12 22.38 11.14
CA CYS A 148 -8.02 23.24 11.90
C CYS A 148 -7.30 24.28 12.78
N SER A 149 -6.07 23.98 13.23
CA SER A 149 -5.23 24.92 14.00
C SER A 149 -4.78 26.15 13.21
N GLN A 150 -4.89 26.12 11.88
CA GLN A 150 -4.50 27.23 11.00
C GLN A 150 -5.69 28.12 10.63
N MET A 151 -6.90 27.75 11.06
CA MET A 151 -8.15 28.44 10.73
C MET A 151 -8.63 29.22 11.94
N THR A 152 -9.21 30.38 11.66
CA THR A 152 -9.60 31.36 12.68
C THR A 152 -11.11 31.48 12.83
N SER A 153 -11.88 30.93 11.89
CA SER A 153 -13.34 30.94 11.94
C SER A 153 -13.97 29.68 11.35
N CYS A 154 -15.20 29.39 11.78
CA CYS A 154 -15.98 28.29 11.23
C CYS A 154 -16.29 28.48 9.73
N GLU A 155 -16.55 29.70 9.29
CA GLU A 155 -16.80 30.03 7.88
C GLU A 155 -15.56 29.75 7.00
N GLU A 156 -14.37 30.12 7.49
CA GLU A 156 -13.10 29.80 6.84
C GLU A 156 -12.93 28.27 6.72
N ALA A 157 -13.21 27.53 7.78
CA ALA A 157 -13.13 26.06 7.76
C ALA A 157 -14.12 25.42 6.77
N ARG A 158 -15.35 25.95 6.67
CA ARG A 158 -16.37 25.49 5.70
C ARG A 158 -15.99 25.79 4.26
N TYR A 159 -15.37 26.94 4.00
CA TYR A 159 -14.86 27.26 2.68
C TYR A 159 -13.77 26.26 2.25
N TYR A 160 -12.82 25.94 3.12
CA TYR A 160 -11.76 24.97 2.81
C TYR A 160 -12.27 23.52 2.70
N LEU A 161 -13.29 23.13 3.48
CA LEU A 161 -13.92 21.82 3.33
C LEU A 161 -14.66 21.69 1.99
N THR A 162 -15.46 22.69 1.62
CA THR A 162 -16.38 22.61 0.46
C THR A 162 -15.75 23.03 -0.86
N GLN A 163 -14.94 24.10 -0.87
CA GLN A 163 -14.34 24.64 -2.08
C GLN A 163 -12.95 24.06 -2.34
N CYS A 164 -12.19 23.73 -1.29
CA CYS A 164 -10.83 23.18 -1.42
C CYS A 164 -10.78 21.65 -1.26
N GLY A 165 -11.90 21.01 -0.88
CA GLY A 165 -12.00 19.56 -0.76
C GLY A 165 -11.12 18.97 0.35
N ILE A 166 -10.74 19.75 1.36
CA ILE A 166 -9.89 19.29 2.45
C ILE A 166 -10.75 18.53 3.48
N SER A 167 -11.00 17.26 3.18
CA SER A 167 -11.79 16.37 4.04
C SER A 167 -11.15 16.07 5.40
N SER A 168 -9.87 16.43 5.60
CA SER A 168 -9.19 16.28 6.90
C SER A 168 -9.66 17.28 7.96
N LEU A 169 -10.46 18.28 7.58
CA LEU A 169 -11.04 19.25 8.51
C LEU A 169 -12.30 18.71 9.20
N ASP A 170 -12.97 17.73 8.61
CA ASP A 170 -14.20 17.10 9.11
C ASP A 170 -13.87 15.67 9.57
N ARG A 171 -13.51 15.53 10.85
CA ARG A 171 -12.90 14.29 11.36
C ARG A 171 -13.96 13.21 11.62
N ASP A 172 -15.14 13.61 12.07
CA ASP A 172 -16.27 12.70 12.33
C ASP A 172 -17.18 12.48 11.11
N GLY A 173 -17.03 13.29 10.06
CA GLY A 173 -17.66 13.09 8.76
C GLY A 173 -19.11 13.55 8.72
N ASP A 174 -19.49 14.49 9.59
CA ASP A 174 -20.85 15.02 9.70
C ASP A 174 -21.10 16.24 8.78
N GLY A 175 -20.09 16.68 8.03
CA GLY A 175 -20.12 17.85 7.17
C GLY A 175 -19.81 19.17 7.89
N VAL A 176 -19.39 19.12 9.15
CA VAL A 176 -18.99 20.27 9.97
C VAL A 176 -17.48 20.23 10.22
N PRO A 177 -16.69 21.08 9.55
CA PRO A 177 -15.25 21.07 9.74
C PRO A 177 -14.86 21.73 11.07
N CYS A 178 -13.76 21.26 11.66
CA CYS A 178 -13.13 21.84 12.84
C CYS A 178 -14.12 22.01 13.99
N GLU A 179 -14.46 20.92 14.66
CA GLU A 179 -15.51 20.87 15.68
C GLU A 179 -15.22 21.83 16.85
N ALA A 180 -13.95 22.12 17.13
CA ALA A 180 -13.54 23.14 18.09
C ALA A 180 -13.90 24.58 17.69
N LEU A 181 -14.05 24.87 16.39
CA LEU A 181 -14.43 26.18 15.83
C LEU A 181 -15.91 26.24 15.45
N CYS A 182 -16.47 25.15 14.92
CA CYS A 182 -17.85 25.08 14.41
C CYS A 182 -18.85 24.41 15.36
N GLY A 183 -18.38 23.65 16.37
CA GLY A 183 -19.22 22.88 17.30
C GLY A 183 -19.75 23.67 18.50
N ALA A 184 -19.62 25.00 18.50
CA ALA A 184 -20.22 25.85 19.51
C ALA A 184 -21.75 25.87 19.35
N ARG A 185 -22.43 24.97 20.08
CA ARG A 185 -23.85 25.10 20.37
C ARG A 185 -24.06 26.44 21.09
N ARG A 186 -24.85 27.33 20.50
CA ARG A 186 -25.67 28.27 21.26
C ARG A 186 -27.00 27.61 21.56
#